data_AF-A0A3N2PC77-F1
#
_entry.id   AF-A0A3N2PC77-F1
#
_cell.length_a   1.000
_cell.length_b   1.000
_cell.length_c   1.000
_cell.angle_alpha   90.00
_cell.angle_beta   90.00
_cell.angle_gamma   90.00
#
_symmetry.space_group_name_H-M   'P 1'
#
loop_
_entity.id
_entity.type
_entity.pdbx_description
1 polymer ?
#
loop_
_entity_poly.entity_id
_entity_poly.type
_entity_poly.pdbx_seq_one_letter_code
_entity_poly.pdbx_strand_id
1 'polypeptide(L)'
;MGAATLGIVLAGIGVAVASSGDGSVTITENGMVLDGRKINGYVHIKADDVTIRNTTIRYGGAHAVRIFDGATGALIENTRIQCTAPETNGLVFGNYTARKVHITGCKNGFLHSADAPATIVDSTWNGTPVAAGELPSEEGAPVEAAPTTPDASPSGSPSPGSTRGAAATRTTGSTLAIPASFPGPDNTGVPAGTRLKPSGSLKLDRDGMVVSGLDIDGCVTVTARNVVIRKSRITCDSNYSIRTDGAENLLVEDVEIDGMGQNSAAVCCGDYTLRRVDISNVIDGPRLGSNVVVEDSWIHHLKRQPGSHNDTLQTTGASNIVVRHNSLEAYNPVTRDPFNACLMIGSTTAPKVENLLFEENYCNGGNYSIGVRPDLNATNIRLRGNVFGRNYRYGVIARPDQRGITWDRTTNIFADTRRPVVR
;
A
#
# COMPACT_ATOMS: atom_id res chain seq x y z
N MET A 1 51.40 35.28 -0.82
CA MET A 1 50.87 34.69 -2.07
C MET A 1 50.16 33.41 -1.65
N GLY A 2 48.84 33.31 -1.54
CA GLY A 2 47.78 33.97 -2.29
C GLY A 2 47.17 32.94 -3.25
N ALA A 3 46.20 32.16 -2.78
CA ALA A 3 45.11 31.57 -3.57
C ALA A 3 44.11 30.91 -2.61
N ALA A 4 43.10 31.68 -2.20
CA ALA A 4 41.85 31.15 -1.68
C ALA A 4 41.00 30.71 -2.87
N THR A 5 40.38 29.55 -2.80
CA THR A 5 39.33 29.14 -3.75
C THR A 5 38.04 28.96 -2.96
N LEU A 6 37.09 29.87 -3.22
CA LEU A 6 35.77 29.98 -2.63
C LEU A 6 34.75 29.41 -3.63
N GLY A 7 33.77 28.63 -3.16
CA GLY A 7 32.56 28.21 -3.89
C GLY A 7 32.80 27.12 -4.94
N ILE A 8 31.95 26.10 -5.12
CA ILE A 8 30.49 26.11 -5.11
C ILE A 8 30.03 24.76 -4.52
N VAL A 9 29.27 24.78 -3.43
CA VAL A 9 28.42 23.63 -3.07
C VAL A 9 27.20 23.74 -3.97
N LEU A 10 27.21 23.03 -5.10
CA LEU A 10 26.00 22.74 -5.84
C LEU A 10 25.19 21.81 -4.94
N ALA A 11 24.10 22.32 -4.37
CA ALA A 11 23.03 21.50 -3.84
C ALA A 11 22.64 20.53 -4.96
N GLY A 12 23.05 19.27 -4.82
CA GLY A 12 22.71 18.23 -5.77
C GLY A 12 21.20 18.06 -5.74
N ILE A 13 20.52 18.62 -6.73
CA ILE A 13 19.20 18.13 -7.13
C ILE A 13 19.43 16.66 -7.47
N GLY A 14 19.05 15.77 -6.56
CA GLY A 14 19.12 14.34 -6.75
C GLY A 14 18.24 13.94 -7.92
N VAL A 15 18.78 14.00 -9.14
CA VAL A 15 18.16 13.37 -10.30
C VAL A 15 18.44 11.87 -10.16
N ALA A 16 17.60 11.19 -9.40
CA ALA A 16 17.58 9.74 -9.40
C ALA A 16 17.09 9.29 -10.79
N VAL A 17 18.01 8.85 -11.65
CA VAL A 17 17.69 8.23 -12.94
C VAL A 17 17.23 6.79 -12.71
N ALA A 18 15.96 6.60 -12.38
CA ALA A 18 15.32 5.28 -12.41
C ALA A 18 15.20 4.79 -13.87
N SER A 19 15.84 3.67 -14.19
CA SER A 19 15.89 3.11 -15.54
C SER A 19 14.49 2.86 -16.11
N SER A 20 14.31 3.13 -17.40
CA SER A 20 13.06 2.94 -18.13
C SER A 20 12.41 1.56 -17.89
N GLY A 21 11.31 1.53 -17.12
CA GLY A 21 10.51 0.32 -16.90
C GLY A 21 9.74 0.28 -15.58
N ASP A 22 9.70 1.37 -14.81
CA ASP A 22 9.33 1.37 -13.41
C ASP A 22 7.90 0.84 -13.16
N GLY A 23 7.80 -0.06 -12.18
CA GLY A 23 6.55 -0.48 -11.57
C GLY A 23 5.95 0.65 -10.74
N SER A 24 5.43 0.35 -9.56
CA SER A 24 4.96 1.40 -8.65
C SER A 24 6.13 2.14 -7.99
N VAL A 25 5.92 3.40 -7.60
CA VAL A 25 6.91 4.27 -6.94
C VAL A 25 6.34 4.78 -5.63
N THR A 26 7.12 4.73 -4.56
CA THR A 26 6.83 5.41 -3.29
C THR A 26 7.93 6.45 -3.04
N ILE A 27 7.53 7.70 -2.89
CA ILE A 27 8.41 8.85 -2.67
C ILE A 27 8.36 9.20 -1.20
N THR A 28 9.49 9.05 -0.51
CA THR A 28 9.66 9.30 0.92
C THR A 28 10.69 10.40 1.24
N GLU A 29 11.33 10.97 0.21
CA GLU A 29 12.32 12.02 0.33
C GLU A 29 11.74 13.40 -0.04
N ASN A 30 11.91 14.38 0.84
CA ASN A 30 11.43 15.74 0.60
C ASN A 30 12.17 16.40 -0.57
N GLY A 31 11.47 17.12 -1.43
CA GLY A 31 12.05 17.82 -2.58
C GLY A 31 12.37 16.92 -3.78
N MET A 32 12.00 15.63 -3.75
CA MET A 32 12.31 14.70 -4.83
C MET A 32 11.65 15.12 -6.16
N VAL A 33 12.40 15.06 -7.26
CA VAL A 33 11.93 15.36 -8.61
C VAL A 33 11.91 14.10 -9.49
N LEU A 34 10.72 13.67 -9.91
CA LEU A 34 10.52 12.68 -10.97
C LEU A 34 10.29 13.38 -12.30
N ASP A 35 11.25 13.28 -13.22
CA ASP A 35 11.19 13.92 -14.54
C ASP A 35 11.27 12.89 -15.66
N GLY A 36 10.38 13.00 -16.64
CA GLY A 36 10.46 12.21 -17.89
C GLY A 36 10.17 10.72 -17.72
N ARG A 37 9.49 10.30 -16.64
CA ARG A 37 9.30 8.87 -16.31
C ARG A 37 8.15 8.24 -17.09
N LYS A 38 8.23 6.92 -17.28
CA LYS A 38 7.12 6.07 -17.70
C LYS A 38 6.88 5.04 -16.61
N ILE A 39 5.82 5.25 -15.83
CA ILE A 39 5.48 4.49 -14.64
C ILE A 39 4.29 3.58 -14.97
N ASN A 40 4.47 2.27 -14.83
CA ASN A 40 3.40 1.28 -14.97
C ASN A 40 3.03 0.72 -13.58
N GLY A 41 2.47 1.59 -12.74
CA GLY A 41 2.23 1.36 -11.33
C GLY A 41 1.64 2.60 -10.65
N TYR A 42 1.39 2.53 -9.35
CA TYR A 42 0.97 3.69 -8.57
C TYR A 42 2.16 4.63 -8.31
N VAL A 43 1.87 5.87 -7.94
CA VAL A 43 2.83 6.77 -7.30
C VAL A 43 2.29 7.19 -5.95
N HIS A 44 2.99 6.83 -4.88
CA HIS A 44 2.68 7.23 -3.51
C HIS A 44 3.62 8.37 -3.11
N ILE A 45 3.07 9.50 -2.70
CA ILE A 45 3.81 10.67 -2.25
C ILE A 45 3.63 10.76 -0.73
N LYS A 46 4.68 10.40 0.01
CA LYS A 46 4.74 10.41 1.49
C LYS A 46 5.75 11.47 2.01
N ALA A 47 6.12 12.45 1.19
CA ALA A 47 7.17 13.44 1.46
C ALA A 47 6.77 14.83 0.95
N ASP A 48 7.38 15.88 1.51
CA ASP A 48 7.08 17.27 1.15
C ASP A 48 7.78 17.71 -0.14
N ASP A 49 7.26 18.73 -0.81
CA ASP A 49 7.88 19.45 -1.94
C ASP A 49 8.25 18.55 -3.14
N VAL A 50 7.51 17.45 -3.31
CA VAL A 50 7.75 16.47 -4.38
C VAL A 50 7.26 17.02 -5.72
N THR A 51 8.10 16.95 -6.75
CA THR A 51 7.74 17.33 -8.12
C THR A 51 7.68 16.11 -9.04
N ILE A 52 6.55 15.88 -9.70
CA ILE A 52 6.41 14.93 -10.81
C ILE A 52 6.18 15.71 -12.08
N ARG A 53 7.10 15.64 -13.05
CA ARG A 53 6.97 16.36 -14.31
C ARG A 53 7.29 15.52 -15.54
N ASN A 54 6.70 15.90 -16.67
CA ASN A 54 6.92 15.28 -17.98
C ASN A 54 6.73 13.75 -17.97
N THR A 55 5.88 13.24 -17.09
CA THR A 55 5.80 11.81 -16.76
C THR A 55 4.53 11.20 -17.33
N THR A 56 4.55 9.91 -17.64
CA THR A 56 3.36 9.12 -17.97
C THR A 56 3.15 8.03 -16.93
N ILE A 57 1.97 7.96 -16.35
CA ILE A 57 1.58 7.02 -15.30
C ILE A 57 0.42 6.19 -15.81
N ARG A 58 0.55 4.86 -15.75
CA ARG A 58 -0.49 3.92 -16.15
C ARG A 58 -0.75 2.92 -15.05
N TYR A 59 -1.96 2.90 -14.50
CA TYR A 59 -2.29 2.09 -13.32
C TYR A 59 -3.76 1.67 -13.30
N GLY A 60 -4.06 0.52 -12.68
CA GLY A 60 -5.42 -0.05 -12.60
C GLY A 60 -5.86 -0.45 -11.20
N GLY A 61 -5.14 -0.04 -10.15
CA GLY A 61 -5.56 -0.28 -8.76
C GLY A 61 -6.39 0.87 -8.20
N ALA A 62 -6.31 1.15 -6.89
CA ALA A 62 -7.19 2.13 -6.25
C ALA A 62 -6.90 3.59 -6.61
N HIS A 63 -5.62 3.99 -6.61
CA HIS A 63 -5.18 5.37 -6.78
C HIS A 63 -3.90 5.41 -7.63
N ALA A 64 -3.93 6.10 -8.78
CA ALA A 64 -2.79 6.18 -9.67
C ALA A 64 -1.68 7.07 -9.11
N VAL A 65 -2.05 8.19 -8.48
CA VAL A 65 -1.15 9.04 -7.69
C VAL A 65 -1.85 9.34 -6.37
N ARG A 66 -1.24 8.96 -5.25
CA ARG A 66 -1.75 9.20 -3.90
C ARG A 66 -0.79 10.10 -3.10
N ILE A 67 -1.23 11.30 -2.73
CA ILE A 67 -0.65 12.15 -1.70
C ILE A 67 -1.18 11.65 -0.35
N PHE A 68 -0.27 11.33 0.57
CA PHE A 68 -0.58 10.84 1.91
C PHE A 68 -0.65 12.00 2.91
N ASP A 69 -1.41 11.80 3.99
CA ASP A 69 -1.54 12.78 5.06
C ASP A 69 -0.18 13.19 5.63
N GLY A 70 0.00 14.50 5.81
CA GLY A 70 1.27 15.09 6.26
C GLY A 70 2.24 15.46 5.14
N ALA A 71 2.05 14.98 3.90
CA ALA A 71 2.81 15.45 2.74
C ALA A 71 2.22 16.76 2.19
N THR A 72 3.07 17.75 1.99
CA THR A 72 2.71 19.08 1.48
C THR A 72 3.54 19.47 0.26
N GLY A 73 3.12 20.47 -0.52
CA GLY A 73 3.94 20.98 -1.63
C GLY A 73 4.08 20.07 -2.86
N ALA A 74 3.21 19.06 -3.02
CA ALA A 74 3.27 18.18 -4.19
C ALA A 74 2.92 18.94 -5.48
N LEU A 75 3.83 18.95 -6.46
CA LEU A 75 3.66 19.57 -7.78
C LEU A 75 3.65 18.50 -8.86
N ILE A 76 2.54 18.38 -9.59
CA ILE A 76 2.40 17.49 -10.75
C ILE A 76 2.26 18.36 -12.00
N GLU A 77 3.21 18.26 -12.91
CA GLU A 77 3.27 19.09 -14.11
C GLU A 77 3.43 18.27 -15.40
N ASN A 78 2.79 18.69 -16.50
CA ASN A 78 2.99 18.11 -17.84
C ASN A 78 2.91 16.56 -17.85
N THR A 79 1.99 16.00 -17.05
CA THR A 79 1.95 14.58 -16.75
C THR A 79 0.67 13.93 -17.28
N ARG A 80 0.79 12.74 -17.86
CA ARG A 80 -0.36 11.95 -18.34
C ARG A 80 -0.64 10.82 -17.36
N ILE A 81 -1.87 10.74 -16.85
CA ILE A 81 -2.32 9.64 -15.99
C ILE A 81 -3.38 8.86 -16.74
N GLN A 82 -3.14 7.57 -16.96
CA GLN A 82 -4.03 6.66 -17.65
C GLN A 82 -4.48 5.56 -16.69
N CYS A 83 -5.72 5.66 -16.22
CA CYS A 83 -6.34 4.58 -15.47
C CYS A 83 -6.76 3.45 -16.40
N THR A 84 -6.31 2.24 -16.09
CA THR A 84 -6.64 1.03 -16.87
C THR A 84 -7.80 0.23 -16.30
N ALA A 85 -8.31 0.64 -15.14
CA ALA A 85 -9.53 0.08 -14.54
C ALA A 85 -10.53 1.21 -14.25
N PRO A 86 -11.83 1.00 -14.50
CA PRO A 86 -12.86 2.03 -14.40
C PRO A 86 -13.10 2.55 -12.97
N GLU A 87 -12.63 1.83 -11.95
CA GLU A 87 -12.72 2.18 -10.53
C GLU A 87 -11.53 3.00 -10.01
N THR A 88 -10.42 3.04 -10.75
CA THR A 88 -9.20 3.73 -10.32
C THR A 88 -9.42 5.23 -10.24
N ASN A 89 -8.94 5.84 -9.16
CA ASN A 89 -8.85 7.30 -9.05
C ASN A 89 -7.51 7.77 -9.62
N GLY A 90 -7.49 8.93 -10.28
CA GLY A 90 -6.30 9.52 -10.88
C GLY A 90 -5.37 10.10 -9.82
N LEU A 91 -5.48 11.40 -9.57
CA LEU A 91 -4.69 12.15 -8.61
C LEU A 91 -5.52 12.41 -7.35
N VAL A 92 -5.07 11.87 -6.22
CA VAL A 92 -5.78 11.91 -4.94
C VAL A 92 -4.77 11.95 -3.79
N PHE A 93 -5.14 12.12 -2.53
CA PHE A 93 -6.17 13.09 -2.15
C PHE A 93 -5.51 14.50 -2.25
N GLY A 94 -6.16 15.58 -1.83
CA GLY A 94 -5.62 16.93 -2.07
C GLY A 94 -4.27 17.24 -1.42
N ASN A 95 -3.93 18.52 -1.29
CA ASN A 95 -2.60 19.05 -0.98
C ASN A 95 -1.61 18.94 -2.16
N TYR A 96 -2.09 19.20 -3.38
CA TYR A 96 -1.25 19.23 -4.57
C TYR A 96 -1.57 20.41 -5.48
N THR A 97 -0.58 20.76 -6.30
CA THR A 97 -0.74 21.60 -7.49
C THR A 97 -0.61 20.72 -8.74
N ALA A 98 -1.60 20.77 -9.63
CA ALA A 98 -1.63 20.09 -10.91
C ALA A 98 -1.64 21.09 -12.07
N ARG A 99 -0.59 21.11 -12.89
CA ARG A 99 -0.45 21.99 -14.06
C ARG A 99 -0.29 21.17 -15.33
N LYS A 100 -1.15 21.35 -16.33
CA LYS A 100 -1.08 20.60 -17.60
C LYS A 100 -1.10 19.08 -17.39
N VAL A 101 -1.95 18.62 -16.47
CA VAL A 101 -2.13 17.20 -16.16
C VAL A 101 -3.30 16.63 -16.95
N HIS A 102 -3.05 15.57 -17.70
CA HIS A 102 -4.07 14.91 -18.52
C HIS A 102 -4.43 13.54 -17.95
N ILE A 103 -5.61 13.43 -17.36
CA ILE A 103 -6.11 12.21 -16.73
C ILE A 103 -7.16 11.55 -17.61
N THR A 104 -7.02 10.26 -17.87
CA THR A 104 -7.93 9.50 -18.75
C THR A 104 -8.30 8.15 -18.15
N GLY A 105 -9.56 7.74 -18.32
CA GLY A 105 -10.06 6.43 -17.91
C GLY A 105 -10.31 6.27 -16.40
N CYS A 106 -10.07 7.32 -15.60
CA CYS A 106 -10.21 7.26 -14.14
C CYS A 106 -11.65 7.57 -13.69
N LYS A 107 -12.10 6.88 -12.64
CA LYS A 107 -13.40 7.11 -11.96
C LYS A 107 -13.53 8.54 -11.45
N ASN A 108 -12.47 9.02 -10.80
CA ASN A 108 -12.30 10.40 -10.36
C ASN A 108 -10.95 10.87 -10.89
N GLY A 109 -10.92 12.01 -11.59
CA GLY A 109 -9.68 12.56 -12.12
C GLY A 109 -8.82 13.18 -11.02
N PHE A 110 -9.37 14.21 -10.38
CA PHE A 110 -8.69 15.05 -9.39
C PHE A 110 -9.51 15.09 -8.10
N LEU A 111 -9.21 14.20 -7.16
CA LEU A 111 -9.97 14.09 -5.91
C LEU A 111 -9.33 14.94 -4.81
N HIS A 112 -10.10 15.87 -4.26
CA HIS A 112 -9.67 16.82 -3.23
C HIS A 112 -10.89 17.28 -2.40
N SER A 113 -10.66 17.96 -1.27
CA SER A 113 -11.69 18.47 -0.37
C SER A 113 -11.33 19.89 0.11
N ALA A 114 -12.17 20.50 0.96
CA ALA A 114 -11.82 21.78 1.59
C ALA A 114 -10.64 21.65 2.58
N ASP A 115 -10.55 20.51 3.29
CA ASP A 115 -9.49 20.24 4.28
C ASP A 115 -8.17 19.79 3.63
N ALA A 116 -8.24 19.32 2.39
CA ALA A 116 -7.09 19.00 1.55
C ALA A 116 -7.36 19.59 0.14
N PRO A 117 -7.08 20.90 -0.06
CA PRO A 117 -7.40 21.59 -1.31
C PRO A 117 -6.43 21.19 -2.43
N ALA A 118 -6.84 21.44 -3.67
CA ALA A 118 -5.97 21.28 -4.83
C ALA A 118 -5.99 22.55 -5.69
N THR A 119 -4.85 22.89 -6.26
CA THR A 119 -4.74 23.93 -7.30
C THR A 119 -4.56 23.23 -8.64
N ILE A 120 -5.51 23.40 -9.56
CA ILE A 120 -5.57 22.70 -10.84
C ILE A 120 -5.67 23.72 -11.97
N VAL A 121 -4.68 23.72 -12.86
CA VAL A 121 -4.57 24.67 -13.97
C VAL A 121 -4.21 23.95 -15.26
N ASP A 122 -4.79 24.38 -16.38
CA ASP A 122 -4.56 23.84 -17.73
C ASP A 122 -4.68 22.31 -17.83
N SER A 123 -5.46 21.69 -16.96
CA SER A 123 -5.52 20.24 -16.80
C SER A 123 -6.85 19.69 -17.33
N THR A 124 -6.86 18.42 -17.70
CA THR A 124 -8.05 17.77 -18.26
C THR A 124 -8.32 16.42 -17.61
N TRP A 125 -9.58 16.09 -17.42
CA TRP A 125 -10.04 14.75 -17.08
C TRP A 125 -11.01 14.24 -18.14
N ASN A 126 -10.68 13.09 -18.76
CA ASN A 126 -11.43 12.49 -19.87
C ASN A 126 -11.69 13.48 -21.02
N GLY A 127 -10.69 14.31 -21.34
CA GLY A 127 -10.78 15.33 -22.39
C GLY A 127 -11.54 16.60 -21.99
N THR A 128 -12.15 16.65 -20.81
CA THR A 128 -12.83 17.84 -20.29
C THR A 128 -11.86 18.67 -19.44
N PRO A 129 -11.73 19.99 -19.66
CA PRO A 129 -10.94 20.87 -18.79
C PRO A 129 -11.43 20.83 -17.34
N VAL A 130 -10.49 20.78 -16.40
CA VAL A 130 -10.75 20.83 -14.95
C VAL A 130 -9.89 21.94 -14.35
N ALA A 131 -10.51 22.76 -13.49
CA ALA A 131 -9.83 23.79 -12.71
C ALA A 131 -10.37 23.79 -11.27
N ALA A 132 -9.50 24.05 -10.31
CA ALA A 132 -9.82 24.16 -8.89
C ALA A 132 -8.74 25.00 -8.18
N GLY A 133 -9.11 25.75 -7.15
CA GLY A 133 -8.18 26.61 -6.40
C GLY A 133 -7.70 27.85 -7.20
N GLU A 134 -7.12 28.81 -6.49
CA GLU A 134 -6.37 29.91 -7.09
C GLU A 134 -4.87 29.56 -7.06
N LEU A 135 -4.12 29.94 -8.10
CA LEU A 135 -2.66 29.81 -8.09
C LEU A 135 -2.10 30.68 -6.96
N PRO A 136 -1.16 30.17 -6.14
CA PRO A 136 -0.31 31.06 -5.35
C PRO A 136 0.36 32.02 -6.32
N SER A 137 0.16 33.33 -6.13
CA SER A 137 0.94 34.33 -6.86
C SER A 137 2.43 34.04 -6.63
N GLU A 138 3.18 33.79 -7.70
CA GLU A 138 4.64 33.68 -7.61
C GLU A 138 5.19 34.99 -7.06
N GLU A 139 5.70 34.94 -5.82
CA GLU A 139 6.33 36.07 -5.16
C GLU A 139 7.72 36.29 -5.78
N GLY A 140 7.83 37.31 -6.64
CA GLY A 140 9.07 38.09 -6.81
C GLY A 140 9.93 37.83 -8.05
N ALA A 141 9.57 38.46 -9.18
CA ALA A 141 10.55 39.03 -10.13
C ALA A 141 10.00 40.36 -10.69
N PRO A 142 10.78 41.46 -10.68
CA PRO A 142 10.26 42.80 -10.94
C PRO A 142 10.24 43.09 -12.44
N VAL A 143 9.09 43.45 -12.99
CA VAL A 143 9.01 44.09 -14.31
C VAL A 143 8.00 45.24 -14.28
N GLU A 144 8.59 46.43 -14.16
CA GLU A 144 8.32 47.67 -14.91
C GLU A 144 6.87 48.12 -15.17
N ALA A 145 6.60 49.35 -14.74
CA ALA A 145 5.31 50.00 -14.75
C ALA A 145 4.93 50.66 -16.09
N ALA A 146 3.60 50.74 -16.29
CA ALA A 146 2.81 51.85 -16.88
C ALA A 146 1.95 51.47 -18.13
N PRO A 147 0.85 52.19 -18.43
CA PRO A 147 -0.09 52.88 -17.55
C PRO A 147 -1.60 52.59 -17.85
N THR A 148 -2.40 53.03 -16.88
CA THR A 148 -3.86 53.19 -16.72
C THR A 148 -4.78 53.38 -17.94
N THR A 149 -6.03 52.91 -17.83
CA THR A 149 -7.26 53.73 -17.93
C THR A 149 -8.44 53.10 -17.16
N PRO A 150 -9.43 53.88 -16.66
CA PRO A 150 -10.49 53.44 -15.73
C PRO A 150 -11.90 53.34 -16.38
N ASP A 151 -12.89 53.00 -15.51
CA ASP A 151 -14.37 52.95 -15.68
C ASP A 151 -14.98 51.64 -16.26
N ALA A 152 -16.08 51.06 -15.75
CA ALA A 152 -17.09 51.53 -14.79
C ALA A 152 -17.83 50.34 -14.11
N SER A 153 -18.41 50.61 -12.94
CA SER A 153 -19.55 49.89 -12.28
C SER A 153 -20.89 50.29 -12.98
N PRO A 154 -22.12 49.76 -12.69
CA PRO A 154 -22.57 49.02 -11.49
C PRO A 154 -23.71 47.95 -11.63
N SER A 155 -23.93 47.22 -10.53
CA SER A 155 -25.21 46.82 -9.87
C SER A 155 -26.37 46.05 -10.56
N GLY A 156 -26.91 45.07 -9.82
CA GLY A 156 -28.30 44.52 -9.90
C GLY A 156 -28.40 43.07 -9.39
N SER A 157 -28.69 42.75 -8.11
CA SER A 157 -30.00 42.53 -7.44
C SER A 157 -30.84 41.30 -7.93
N PRO A 158 -31.74 40.69 -7.11
CA PRO A 158 -31.74 39.24 -6.83
C PRO A 158 -33.06 38.46 -7.11
N SER A 159 -33.04 37.14 -6.81
CA SER A 159 -34.18 36.24 -6.42
C SER A 159 -35.00 35.56 -7.54
N PRO A 160 -35.88 34.54 -7.29
CA PRO A 160 -35.97 33.47 -6.27
C PRO A 160 -36.26 32.03 -6.81
N GLY A 161 -36.02 31.00 -5.97
CA GLY A 161 -37.08 30.05 -5.51
C GLY A 161 -37.54 28.82 -6.32
N SER A 162 -37.48 27.66 -5.63
CA SER A 162 -38.22 26.38 -5.80
C SER A 162 -37.71 25.43 -6.90
N THR A 163 -37.65 24.10 -6.73
CA THR A 163 -38.58 23.19 -6.06
C THR A 163 -37.90 21.94 -5.50
N ARG A 164 -38.48 21.44 -4.40
CA ARG A 164 -38.31 20.14 -3.76
C ARG A 164 -38.62 19.00 -4.74
N GLY A 165 -37.69 18.08 -4.94
CA GLY A 165 -37.89 16.82 -5.67
C GLY A 165 -37.14 15.70 -4.96
N ALA A 166 -37.86 14.95 -4.12
CA ALA A 166 -37.38 13.68 -3.57
C ALA A 166 -37.38 12.63 -4.70
N ALA A 167 -36.23 12.03 -4.99
CA ALA A 167 -36.18 10.83 -5.83
C ALA A 167 -34.96 9.96 -5.48
N ALA A 168 -35.28 8.79 -4.93
CA ALA A 168 -34.54 7.54 -4.97
C ALA A 168 -33.07 7.54 -4.50
N THR A 169 -32.88 7.10 -3.26
CA THR A 169 -31.66 6.45 -2.79
C THR A 169 -31.34 5.25 -3.69
N ARG A 170 -30.57 5.46 -4.76
CA ARG A 170 -29.89 4.37 -5.47
C ARG A 170 -28.79 3.88 -4.55
N THR A 171 -28.98 2.71 -3.96
CA THR A 171 -27.94 1.93 -3.32
C THR A 171 -26.83 1.69 -4.35
N THR A 172 -25.77 2.48 -4.28
CA THR A 172 -24.59 2.33 -5.13
C THR A 172 -23.89 1.04 -4.76
N GLY A 173 -23.87 0.09 -5.70
CA GLY A 173 -23.16 -1.18 -5.59
C GLY A 173 -21.69 -0.98 -5.20
N SER A 174 -21.28 -1.85 -4.28
CA SER A 174 -19.98 -1.95 -3.62
C SER A 174 -18.77 -1.74 -4.53
N THR A 175 -17.89 -0.84 -4.12
CA THR A 175 -16.55 -0.58 -4.69
C THR A 175 -15.55 -1.69 -4.30
N LEU A 176 -14.74 -2.15 -5.26
CA LEU A 176 -13.63 -3.12 -5.11
C LEU A 176 -12.38 -2.47 -4.47
N ALA A 177 -12.52 -1.94 -3.26
CA ALA A 177 -11.42 -1.56 -2.38
C ALA A 177 -11.42 -2.48 -1.16
N ILE A 178 -10.30 -2.59 -0.43
CA ILE A 178 -10.30 -3.16 0.92
C ILE A 178 -11.47 -2.51 1.68
N PRO A 179 -12.40 -3.27 2.27
CA PRO A 179 -13.49 -2.66 3.01
C PRO A 179 -12.90 -1.83 4.16
N ALA A 180 -13.39 -0.61 4.35
CA ALA A 180 -12.79 0.38 5.27
C ALA A 180 -12.66 -0.08 6.75
N SER A 181 -13.31 -1.19 7.13
CA SER A 181 -13.20 -1.80 8.45
C SER A 181 -11.94 -2.66 8.65
N PHE A 182 -11.21 -2.98 7.59
CA PHE A 182 -10.01 -3.82 7.65
C PHE A 182 -8.73 -2.98 7.64
N PRO A 183 -7.58 -3.55 8.05
CA PRO A 183 -6.31 -2.84 8.02
C PRO A 183 -5.92 -2.39 6.62
N GLY A 184 -5.16 -1.31 6.55
CA GLY A 184 -4.73 -0.69 5.30
C GLY A 184 -3.75 0.44 5.57
N PRO A 185 -3.43 1.25 4.54
CA PRO A 185 -2.32 2.21 4.60
C PRO A 185 -2.42 3.23 5.74
N ASP A 186 -3.62 3.54 6.20
CA ASP A 186 -3.87 4.61 7.16
C ASP A 186 -3.84 4.11 8.63
N ASN A 187 -3.73 2.79 8.86
CA ASN A 187 -3.72 2.19 10.21
C ASN A 187 -2.71 1.05 10.40
N THR A 188 -1.83 0.81 9.42
CA THR A 188 -0.72 -0.15 9.51
C THR A 188 0.62 0.51 9.20
N GLY A 189 1.71 -0.15 9.56
CA GLY A 189 3.06 0.33 9.31
C GLY A 189 3.50 1.39 10.32
N VAL A 190 4.46 2.22 9.90
CA VAL A 190 4.99 3.29 10.75
C VAL A 190 3.89 4.34 11.00
N PRO A 191 3.56 4.69 12.26
CA PRO A 191 2.53 5.67 12.53
C PRO A 191 2.91 7.04 11.95
N ALA A 192 1.94 7.74 11.37
CA ALA A 192 2.14 9.07 10.81
C ALA A 192 2.81 10.03 11.82
N GLY A 193 3.77 10.84 11.34
CA GLY A 193 4.55 11.76 12.17
C GLY A 193 5.67 11.12 12.98
N THR A 194 5.87 9.80 12.90
CA THR A 194 7.03 9.15 13.55
C THR A 194 8.33 9.61 12.90
N ARG A 195 9.23 10.19 13.70
CA ARG A 195 10.60 10.51 13.26
C ARG A 195 11.46 9.25 13.29
N LEU A 196 11.92 8.80 12.13
CA LEU A 196 12.81 7.65 12.01
C LEU A 196 14.27 8.10 12.00
N LYS A 197 15.13 7.30 12.66
CA LYS A 197 16.58 7.47 12.64
C LYS A 197 17.19 6.43 11.70
N PRO A 198 18.09 6.83 10.79
CA PRO A 198 18.77 5.86 9.93
C PRO A 198 19.51 4.80 10.73
N SER A 199 19.47 3.57 10.23
CA SER A 199 20.22 2.42 10.74
C SER A 199 20.57 1.47 9.60
N GLY A 200 21.53 0.58 9.84
CA GLY A 200 21.82 -0.53 8.94
C GLY A 200 21.18 -1.83 9.43
N SER A 201 21.60 -2.95 8.85
CA SER A 201 21.20 -4.28 9.31
C SER A 201 21.41 -4.47 10.82
N LEU A 202 20.47 -5.17 11.47
CA LEU A 202 20.47 -5.36 12.93
C LEU A 202 20.60 -6.82 13.30
N LYS A 203 21.38 -7.09 14.35
CA LYS A 203 21.35 -8.33 15.10
C LYS A 203 20.81 -8.06 16.50
N LEU A 204 19.65 -8.63 16.81
CA LEU A 204 18.96 -8.47 18.09
C LEU A 204 19.20 -9.73 18.93
N ASP A 205 20.28 -9.71 19.71
CA ASP A 205 20.83 -10.87 20.41
C ASP A 205 20.85 -10.71 21.94
N ARG A 206 20.10 -9.73 22.46
CA ARG A 206 19.90 -9.54 23.90
C ARG A 206 18.42 -9.66 24.27
N ASP A 207 18.15 -10.47 25.29
CA ASP A 207 16.79 -10.68 25.78
C ASP A 207 16.15 -9.36 26.22
N GLY A 208 14.87 -9.16 25.88
CA GLY A 208 14.13 -7.94 26.24
C GLY A 208 14.52 -6.69 25.46
N MET A 209 15.35 -6.81 24.42
CA MET A 209 15.75 -5.67 23.60
C MET A 209 14.54 -5.01 22.91
N VAL A 210 14.47 -3.68 22.99
CA VAL A 210 13.45 -2.89 22.30
C VAL A 210 14.11 -1.99 21.27
N VAL A 211 13.74 -2.17 20.01
CA VAL A 211 14.13 -1.34 18.87
C VAL A 211 12.92 -0.50 18.46
N SER A 212 13.10 0.81 18.31
CA SER A 212 12.01 1.68 17.88
C SER A 212 12.45 2.95 17.18
N GLY A 213 11.65 3.42 16.22
CA GLY A 213 11.88 4.69 15.53
C GLY A 213 13.08 4.63 14.59
N LEU A 214 13.33 3.47 13.96
CA LEU A 214 14.45 3.30 13.03
C LEU A 214 13.97 3.21 11.59
N ASP A 215 14.74 3.80 10.67
CA ASP A 215 14.71 3.49 9.25
C ASP A 215 15.88 2.55 8.97
N ILE A 216 15.59 1.26 8.89
CA ILE A 216 16.57 0.17 8.81
C ILE A 216 16.78 -0.13 7.32
N ASP A 217 17.87 0.39 6.76
CA ASP A 217 18.35 -0.01 5.43
C ASP A 217 19.22 -1.25 5.59
N GLY A 218 18.57 -2.41 5.54
CA GLY A 218 19.15 -3.71 5.85
C GLY A 218 18.16 -4.65 6.52
N CYS A 219 18.64 -5.86 6.81
CA CYS A 219 17.80 -6.94 7.32
C CYS A 219 18.00 -7.13 8.83
N VAL A 220 17.01 -7.71 9.50
CA VAL A 220 17.04 -7.94 10.94
C VAL A 220 17.16 -9.43 11.24
N THR A 221 18.16 -9.82 12.04
CA THR A 221 18.26 -11.17 12.62
C THR A 221 18.00 -11.10 14.11
N VAL A 222 17.07 -11.90 14.61
CA VAL A 222 16.69 -11.97 16.02
C VAL A 222 17.11 -13.33 16.56
N THR A 223 17.97 -13.34 17.58
CA THR A 223 18.45 -14.57 18.24
C THR A 223 18.13 -14.60 19.73
N ALA A 224 17.41 -13.61 20.23
CA ALA A 224 17.08 -13.43 21.64
C ALA A 224 15.58 -13.44 21.89
N ARG A 225 15.23 -13.56 23.17
CA ARG A 225 13.84 -13.70 23.63
C ARG A 225 13.23 -12.35 23.98
N ASN A 226 11.92 -12.24 23.87
CA ASN A 226 11.15 -11.06 24.29
C ASN A 226 11.64 -9.76 23.61
N VAL A 227 12.12 -9.87 22.37
CA VAL A 227 12.55 -8.72 21.58
C VAL A 227 11.32 -8.00 21.05
N VAL A 228 11.36 -6.67 21.04
CA VAL A 228 10.33 -5.81 20.45
C VAL A 228 10.94 -4.95 19.35
N ILE A 229 10.36 -4.97 18.17
CA ILE A 229 10.64 -4.02 17.08
C ILE A 229 9.37 -3.22 16.85
N ARG A 230 9.41 -1.90 16.97
CA ARG A 230 8.19 -1.10 16.81
C ARG A 230 8.37 0.28 16.20
N LYS A 231 7.40 0.78 15.44
CA LYS A 231 7.44 2.13 14.84
C LYS A 231 8.71 2.32 14.00
N SER A 232 9.04 1.34 13.18
CA SER A 232 10.26 1.31 12.37
C SER A 232 9.93 0.94 10.94
N ARG A 233 10.80 1.33 10.00
CA ARG A 233 10.78 0.87 8.62
C ARG A 233 11.94 -0.10 8.40
N ILE A 234 11.72 -1.15 7.61
CA ILE A 234 12.74 -2.09 7.19
C ILE A 234 12.72 -2.16 5.66
N THR A 235 13.84 -1.87 5.04
CA THR A 235 14.07 -2.08 3.60
C THR A 235 15.16 -3.15 3.47
N CYS A 236 14.85 -4.32 2.93
CA CYS A 236 15.78 -5.45 2.89
C CYS A 236 15.69 -6.22 1.57
N ASP A 237 16.81 -6.34 0.87
CA ASP A 237 16.97 -7.02 -0.41
C ASP A 237 17.48 -8.48 -0.30
N SER A 238 17.45 -9.05 0.90
CA SER A 238 17.89 -10.44 1.16
C SER A 238 16.73 -11.45 1.17
N ASN A 239 16.99 -12.67 1.64
CA ASN A 239 15.97 -13.72 1.71
C ASN A 239 14.85 -13.43 2.72
N TYR A 240 15.16 -12.77 3.84
CA TYR A 240 14.21 -12.45 4.90
C TYR A 240 14.45 -11.04 5.43
N SER A 241 13.40 -10.22 5.50
CA SER A 241 13.46 -8.92 6.18
C SER A 241 13.68 -9.08 7.68
N ILE A 242 12.99 -10.05 8.29
CA ILE A 242 13.20 -10.45 9.68
C ILE A 242 13.41 -11.97 9.74
N ARG A 243 14.55 -12.39 10.30
CA ARG A 243 14.86 -13.80 10.59
C ARG A 243 14.85 -14.07 12.09
N THR A 244 13.94 -14.90 12.56
CA THR A 244 13.97 -15.52 13.88
C THR A 244 14.90 -16.74 13.85
N ASP A 245 16.00 -16.65 14.57
CA ASP A 245 17.05 -17.66 14.61
C ASP A 245 17.30 -18.04 16.07
N GLY A 246 16.42 -18.88 16.61
CA GLY A 246 16.33 -19.16 18.06
C GLY A 246 15.64 -18.07 18.87
N ALA A 247 14.95 -17.12 18.23
CA ALA A 247 14.12 -16.14 18.93
C ALA A 247 12.91 -16.81 19.60
N GLU A 248 12.47 -16.24 20.73
CA GLU A 248 11.20 -16.60 21.37
C GLU A 248 10.42 -15.33 21.70
N ASN A 249 9.11 -15.33 21.46
CA ASN A 249 8.22 -14.21 21.81
C ASN A 249 8.69 -12.86 21.20
N LEU A 250 9.04 -12.85 19.92
CA LEU A 250 9.33 -11.62 19.18
C LEU A 250 8.02 -10.84 18.95
N LEU A 251 7.98 -9.55 19.27
CA LEU A 251 6.91 -8.64 18.86
C LEU A 251 7.40 -7.69 17.79
N VAL A 252 6.70 -7.64 16.65
CA VAL A 252 6.88 -6.65 15.60
C VAL A 252 5.58 -5.86 15.47
N GLU A 253 5.61 -4.58 15.80
CA GLU A 253 4.41 -3.75 15.93
C GLU A 253 4.54 -2.39 15.25
N ASP A 254 3.58 -1.97 14.44
CA ASP A 254 3.64 -0.67 13.73
C ASP A 254 4.91 -0.55 12.87
N VAL A 255 5.21 -1.57 12.07
CA VAL A 255 6.42 -1.66 11.25
C VAL A 255 6.06 -1.74 9.77
N GLU A 256 6.71 -0.92 8.94
CA GLU A 256 6.67 -1.00 7.48
C GLU A 256 7.83 -1.88 7.00
N ILE A 257 7.56 -2.87 6.15
CA ILE A 257 8.54 -3.79 5.58
C ILE A 257 8.45 -3.75 4.05
N ASP A 258 9.53 -3.35 3.40
CA ASP A 258 9.73 -3.46 1.94
C ASP A 258 10.80 -4.51 1.65
N GLY A 259 10.39 -5.61 0.99
CA GLY A 259 11.29 -6.71 0.63
C GLY A 259 12.05 -6.55 -0.68
N MET A 260 11.92 -5.41 -1.37
CA MET A 260 12.57 -5.06 -2.64
C MET A 260 12.40 -6.09 -3.77
N GLY A 261 11.38 -6.92 -3.68
CA GLY A 261 11.09 -8.03 -4.57
C GLY A 261 11.99 -9.26 -4.40
N GLN A 262 12.81 -9.30 -3.35
CA GLN A 262 13.84 -10.32 -3.14
C GLN A 262 13.51 -11.30 -2.01
N ASN A 263 12.75 -10.88 -0.99
CA ASN A 263 12.49 -11.74 0.17
C ASN A 263 11.74 -13.02 -0.23
N SER A 264 12.39 -14.17 -0.06
CA SER A 264 11.78 -15.50 -0.12
C SER A 264 10.67 -15.67 0.91
N ALA A 265 10.70 -14.89 2.00
CA ALA A 265 9.59 -14.62 2.90
C ALA A 265 9.86 -13.33 3.69
N ALA A 266 8.85 -12.51 3.98
CA ALA A 266 9.04 -11.28 4.76
C ALA A 266 9.62 -11.54 6.16
N VAL A 267 9.00 -12.49 6.89
CA VAL A 267 9.39 -12.89 8.25
C VAL A 267 9.47 -14.40 8.28
N CYS A 268 10.55 -14.95 8.86
CA CYS A 268 10.67 -16.40 9.03
C CYS A 268 11.31 -16.74 10.38
N CYS A 269 10.92 -17.78 11.11
CA CYS A 269 9.85 -18.72 10.75
C CYS A 269 8.82 -18.91 11.85
N GLY A 270 9.13 -18.75 13.14
CA GLY A 270 8.17 -19.00 14.23
C GLY A 270 8.42 -18.11 15.45
N ASP A 271 7.59 -18.26 16.47
CA ASP A 271 7.72 -17.58 17.77
C ASP A 271 7.71 -16.04 17.66
N TYR A 272 6.81 -15.51 16.83
CA TYR A 272 6.63 -14.08 16.65
C TYR A 272 5.17 -13.65 16.60
N THR A 273 4.92 -12.39 16.96
CA THR A 273 3.67 -11.67 16.76
C THR A 273 3.92 -10.49 15.81
N LEU A 274 3.14 -10.41 14.74
CA LEU A 274 3.06 -9.23 13.88
C LEU A 274 1.75 -8.51 14.18
N ARG A 275 1.82 -7.22 14.53
CA ARG A 275 0.67 -6.38 14.81
C ARG A 275 0.74 -5.06 14.05
N ARG A 276 -0.32 -4.72 13.31
CA ARG A 276 -0.37 -3.47 12.52
C ARG A 276 0.86 -3.28 11.62
N VAL A 277 1.37 -4.37 11.04
CA VAL A 277 2.48 -4.27 10.08
C VAL A 277 1.95 -3.99 8.67
N ASP A 278 2.72 -3.23 7.92
CA ASP A 278 2.57 -3.03 6.47
C ASP A 278 3.70 -3.80 5.79
N ILE A 279 3.37 -4.83 5.01
CA ILE A 279 4.35 -5.67 4.32
C ILE A 279 4.08 -5.61 2.82
N SER A 280 5.10 -5.20 2.07
CA SER A 280 5.00 -5.06 0.62
C SER A 280 6.27 -5.45 -0.11
N ASN A 281 6.16 -5.61 -1.44
CA ASN A 281 7.28 -5.91 -2.33
C ASN A 281 8.07 -7.17 -1.89
N VAL A 282 7.40 -8.20 -1.41
CA VAL A 282 8.01 -9.49 -1.04
C VAL A 282 7.61 -10.58 -2.03
N ILE A 283 8.41 -11.65 -2.16
CA ILE A 283 7.98 -12.82 -2.95
C ILE A 283 6.86 -13.52 -2.17
N ASP A 284 7.16 -14.02 -0.98
CA ASP A 284 6.16 -14.44 -0.01
C ASP A 284 6.12 -13.44 1.14
N GLY A 285 4.93 -13.26 1.72
CA GLY A 285 4.80 -12.65 3.04
C GLY A 285 5.40 -13.54 4.14
N PRO A 286 4.92 -13.38 5.40
CA PRO A 286 5.41 -14.17 6.52
C PRO A 286 5.23 -15.69 6.32
N ARG A 287 6.26 -16.45 6.73
CA ARG A 287 6.15 -17.89 6.94
C ARG A 287 5.60 -18.17 8.33
N LEU A 288 4.54 -18.96 8.40
CA LEU A 288 3.85 -19.32 9.63
C LEU A 288 4.37 -20.68 10.14
N GLY A 289 5.48 -20.63 10.87
CA GLY A 289 5.94 -21.69 11.76
C GLY A 289 5.07 -21.75 13.03
N SER A 290 5.58 -22.41 14.07
CA SER A 290 4.83 -22.53 15.32
C SER A 290 4.79 -21.24 16.14
N ASN A 291 3.76 -21.09 16.96
CA ASN A 291 3.58 -19.97 17.90
C ASN A 291 3.60 -18.60 17.21
N VAL A 292 2.80 -18.46 16.16
CA VAL A 292 2.73 -17.22 15.36
C VAL A 292 1.37 -16.55 15.53
N VAL A 293 1.40 -15.23 15.73
CA VAL A 293 0.23 -14.36 15.64
C VAL A 293 0.44 -13.33 14.55
N VAL A 294 -0.51 -13.17 13.64
CA VAL A 294 -0.57 -12.07 12.68
C VAL A 294 -1.91 -11.38 12.84
N GLU A 295 -1.89 -10.12 13.26
CA GLU A 295 -3.12 -9.40 13.59
C GLU A 295 -3.11 -7.93 13.15
N ASP A 296 -4.29 -7.43 12.78
CA ASP A 296 -4.51 -6.04 12.40
C ASP A 296 -3.54 -5.52 11.32
N SER A 297 -3.02 -6.41 10.46
CA SER A 297 -1.92 -6.13 9.54
C SER A 297 -2.35 -6.12 8.08
N TRP A 298 -1.56 -5.46 7.23
CA TRP A 298 -1.79 -5.36 5.79
C TRP A 298 -0.61 -5.94 5.03
N ILE A 299 -0.89 -6.96 4.21
CA ILE A 299 0.12 -7.65 3.38
C ILE A 299 -0.35 -7.57 1.94
N HIS A 300 0.44 -6.88 1.11
CA HIS A 300 -0.01 -6.47 -0.21
C HIS A 300 1.14 -6.35 -1.20
N HIS A 301 0.78 -6.15 -2.47
CA HIS A 301 1.75 -5.81 -3.51
C HIS A 301 2.96 -6.77 -3.53
N LEU A 302 2.67 -8.08 -3.46
CA LEU A 302 3.69 -9.12 -3.64
C LEU A 302 4.38 -8.95 -5.00
N LYS A 303 5.61 -9.45 -5.11
CA LYS A 303 6.43 -9.37 -6.32
C LYS A 303 6.69 -10.76 -6.88
N ARG A 304 6.08 -11.06 -8.05
CA ARG A 304 6.36 -12.29 -8.79
C ARG A 304 7.84 -12.33 -9.22
N GLN A 305 8.50 -13.43 -8.89
CA GLN A 305 9.76 -13.87 -9.51
C GLN A 305 9.50 -15.06 -10.45
N PRO A 306 10.36 -15.31 -11.47
CA PRO A 306 10.22 -16.48 -12.33
C PRO A 306 10.09 -17.78 -11.52
N GLY A 307 9.02 -18.55 -11.75
CA GLY A 307 8.77 -19.82 -11.07
C GLY A 307 8.30 -19.73 -9.60
N SER A 308 8.14 -18.53 -9.04
CA SER A 308 7.70 -18.37 -7.65
C SER A 308 6.19 -18.59 -7.46
N HIS A 309 5.81 -19.07 -6.27
CA HIS A 309 4.43 -19.31 -5.84
C HIS A 309 4.06 -18.38 -4.69
N ASN A 310 3.92 -17.09 -5.00
CA ASN A 310 3.74 -16.04 -4.01
C ASN A 310 2.50 -16.21 -3.12
N ASP A 311 2.73 -16.33 -1.82
CA ASP A 311 1.67 -16.35 -0.81
C ASP A 311 1.74 -15.11 0.08
N THR A 312 0.61 -14.52 0.48
CA THR A 312 0.68 -13.50 1.54
C THR A 312 1.04 -14.12 2.89
N LEU A 313 0.65 -15.37 3.11
CA LEU A 313 0.99 -16.16 4.30
C LEU A 313 1.14 -17.64 3.91
N GLN A 314 2.22 -18.28 4.35
CA GLN A 314 2.45 -19.69 4.09
C GLN A 314 2.87 -20.44 5.35
N THR A 315 2.13 -21.50 5.70
CA THR A 315 2.52 -22.40 6.79
C THR A 315 3.74 -23.24 6.41
N THR A 316 4.60 -23.61 7.36
CA THR A 316 5.80 -24.45 7.10
C THR A 316 5.83 -25.77 7.86
N GLY A 317 4.65 -26.30 8.20
CA GLY A 317 4.48 -27.37 9.17
C GLY A 317 4.64 -26.84 10.59
N ALA A 318 3.53 -26.65 11.28
CA ALA A 318 3.47 -25.73 12.42
C ALA A 318 2.30 -26.03 13.34
N SER A 319 2.39 -25.51 14.57
CA SER A 319 1.29 -25.53 15.53
C SER A 319 1.10 -24.19 16.23
N ASN A 320 -0.14 -23.90 16.63
CA ASN A 320 -0.52 -22.71 17.39
C ASN A 320 -0.32 -21.42 16.59
N ILE A 321 -1.19 -21.24 15.58
CA ILE A 321 -1.18 -20.08 14.69
C ILE A 321 -2.50 -19.33 14.85
N VAL A 322 -2.43 -18.01 14.98
CA VAL A 322 -3.59 -17.11 14.91
C VAL A 322 -3.36 -16.07 13.82
N VAL A 323 -4.28 -15.98 12.88
CA VAL A 323 -4.31 -14.97 11.83
C VAL A 323 -5.66 -14.28 11.92
N ARG A 324 -5.69 -13.04 12.39
CA ARG A 324 -6.95 -12.33 12.67
C ARG A 324 -6.99 -10.88 12.21
N HIS A 325 -8.15 -10.44 11.72
CA HIS A 325 -8.37 -9.03 11.36
C HIS A 325 -7.31 -8.45 10.43
N ASN A 326 -6.81 -9.21 9.44
CA ASN A 326 -5.82 -8.72 8.49
C ASN A 326 -6.43 -8.37 7.13
N SER A 327 -5.73 -7.55 6.34
CA SER A 327 -5.95 -7.39 4.90
C SER A 327 -4.87 -8.11 4.12
N LEU A 328 -5.26 -9.13 3.36
CA LEU A 328 -4.37 -10.02 2.62
C LEU A 328 -4.65 -9.93 1.13
N GLU A 329 -3.76 -9.28 0.39
CA GLU A 329 -3.92 -9.01 -1.04
C GLU A 329 -2.96 -9.84 -1.89
N ALA A 330 -3.39 -11.07 -2.19
CA ALA A 330 -2.73 -11.97 -3.12
C ALA A 330 -3.16 -11.68 -4.57
N TYR A 331 -3.20 -10.41 -4.99
CA TYR A 331 -3.54 -10.05 -6.37
C TYR A 331 -2.74 -8.84 -6.84
N ASN A 332 -2.20 -8.91 -8.06
CA ASN A 332 -1.65 -7.77 -8.76
C ASN A 332 -2.66 -7.29 -9.82
N PRO A 333 -3.30 -6.11 -9.64
CA PRO A 333 -4.29 -5.60 -10.60
C PRO A 333 -3.70 -5.16 -11.94
N VAL A 334 -2.39 -4.84 -12.00
CA VAL A 334 -1.72 -4.40 -13.22
C VAL A 334 -1.49 -5.58 -14.16
N THR A 335 -0.93 -6.67 -13.64
CA THR A 335 -0.66 -7.89 -14.42
C THR A 335 -1.84 -8.85 -14.42
N ARG A 336 -2.88 -8.56 -13.62
CA ARG A 336 -4.00 -9.45 -13.31
C ARG A 336 -3.53 -10.81 -12.79
N ASP A 337 -2.41 -10.81 -12.07
CA ASP A 337 -1.83 -12.02 -11.50
C ASP A 337 -2.49 -12.30 -10.15
N PRO A 338 -3.21 -13.43 -9.99
CA PRO A 338 -3.82 -13.82 -8.72
C PRO A 338 -2.83 -14.40 -7.72
N PHE A 339 -1.52 -14.33 -7.95
CA PHE A 339 -0.53 -14.93 -7.03
C PHE A 339 -0.85 -16.40 -6.73
N ASN A 340 -0.46 -16.93 -5.56
CA ASN A 340 -0.76 -18.30 -5.18
C ASN A 340 -1.88 -18.40 -4.14
N ALA A 341 -1.75 -17.77 -2.97
CA ALA A 341 -2.82 -17.74 -1.97
C ALA A 341 -2.71 -16.54 -1.02
N CYS A 342 -3.82 -16.20 -0.35
CA CYS A 342 -3.72 -15.38 0.85
C CYS A 342 -3.16 -16.20 2.02
N LEU A 343 -3.66 -17.42 2.17
CA LEU A 343 -3.14 -18.39 3.13
C LEU A 343 -2.90 -19.72 2.44
N MET A 344 -1.65 -20.19 2.45
CA MET A 344 -1.27 -21.52 2.00
C MET A 344 -1.12 -22.47 3.21
N ILE A 345 -2.01 -23.46 3.30
CA ILE A 345 -2.06 -24.45 4.38
C ILE A 345 -1.38 -25.75 3.93
N GLY A 346 -0.34 -26.12 4.67
CA GLY A 346 0.65 -27.13 4.32
C GLY A 346 1.76 -26.55 3.43
N SER A 347 2.96 -27.11 3.54
CA SER A 347 4.07 -26.86 2.60
C SER A 347 4.82 -28.15 2.25
N THR A 348 5.80 -28.04 1.34
CA THR A 348 6.77 -29.12 1.09
C THR A 348 7.76 -29.32 2.24
N THR A 349 7.81 -28.42 3.23
CA THR A 349 8.70 -28.52 4.38
C THR A 349 8.23 -29.59 5.36
N ALA A 350 6.94 -29.56 5.71
CA ALA A 350 6.32 -30.58 6.55
C ALA A 350 4.79 -30.59 6.35
N PRO A 351 4.16 -31.78 6.29
CA PRO A 351 2.73 -31.90 5.98
C PRO A 351 1.81 -31.58 7.18
N LYS A 352 2.35 -31.49 8.40
CA LYS A 352 1.55 -31.42 9.63
C LYS A 352 1.27 -29.97 10.05
N VAL A 353 -0.01 -29.59 10.15
CA VAL A 353 -0.44 -28.28 10.67
C VAL A 353 -1.52 -28.46 11.72
N GLU A 354 -1.32 -27.87 12.90
CA GLU A 354 -2.23 -28.02 14.04
C GLU A 354 -2.62 -26.68 14.68
N ASN A 355 -3.85 -26.56 15.18
CA ASN A 355 -4.31 -25.39 15.94
C ASN A 355 -4.08 -24.06 15.19
N LEU A 356 -4.64 -23.97 13.97
CA LEU A 356 -4.63 -22.74 13.17
C LEU A 356 -6.00 -22.09 13.22
N LEU A 357 -6.07 -20.84 13.66
CA LEU A 357 -7.26 -20.01 13.60
C LEU A 357 -7.05 -18.90 12.57
N PHE A 358 -7.90 -18.88 11.54
CA PHE A 358 -7.94 -17.83 10.52
C PHE A 358 -9.30 -17.16 10.58
N GLU A 359 -9.36 -16.01 11.24
CA GLU A 359 -10.64 -15.35 11.52
C GLU A 359 -10.69 -13.88 11.17
N GLU A 360 -11.86 -13.41 10.72
CA GLU A 360 -12.11 -11.98 10.54
C GLU A 360 -11.10 -11.30 9.61
N ASN A 361 -10.52 -12.02 8.64
CA ASN A 361 -9.59 -11.43 7.67
C ASN A 361 -10.33 -11.01 6.40
N TYR A 362 -9.86 -9.93 5.77
CA TYR A 362 -10.11 -9.66 4.37
C TYR A 362 -9.06 -10.35 3.51
N CYS A 363 -9.50 -11.15 2.54
CA CYS A 363 -8.60 -11.81 1.60
C CYS A 363 -9.08 -11.62 0.16
N ASN A 364 -8.19 -11.18 -0.71
CA ASN A 364 -8.49 -10.99 -2.11
C ASN A 364 -7.33 -11.46 -2.99
N GLY A 365 -7.64 -12.34 -3.94
CA GLY A 365 -6.63 -12.98 -4.78
C GLY A 365 -6.40 -14.45 -4.44
N GLY A 366 -5.32 -15.01 -4.96
CA GLY A 366 -4.96 -16.43 -4.88
C GLY A 366 -5.38 -17.24 -6.12
N ASN A 367 -4.60 -18.26 -6.47
CA ASN A 367 -5.12 -19.36 -7.29
C ASN A 367 -6.36 -19.94 -6.61
N TYR A 368 -6.20 -20.30 -5.34
CA TYR A 368 -7.28 -20.30 -4.36
C TYR A 368 -6.94 -19.29 -3.28
N SER A 369 -7.92 -18.51 -2.81
CA SER A 369 -7.69 -17.56 -1.71
C SER A 369 -7.13 -18.25 -0.45
N ILE A 370 -7.67 -19.43 -0.14
CA ILE A 370 -7.17 -20.38 0.85
C ILE A 370 -6.70 -21.63 0.11
N GLY A 371 -5.38 -21.78 0.01
CA GLY A 371 -4.74 -22.96 -0.55
C GLY A 371 -4.66 -24.08 0.49
N VAL A 372 -4.98 -25.31 0.07
CA VAL A 372 -4.92 -26.50 0.93
C VAL A 372 -4.19 -27.59 0.16
N ARG A 373 -3.02 -28.00 0.67
CA ARG A 373 -2.25 -29.06 0.02
C ARG A 373 -2.96 -30.42 0.09
N PRO A 374 -2.78 -31.29 -0.92
CA PRO A 374 -3.34 -32.63 -0.92
C PRO A 374 -2.77 -33.55 0.16
N ASP A 375 -1.52 -33.35 0.57
CA ASP A 375 -0.79 -34.13 1.57
C ASP A 375 -0.88 -33.54 2.99
N LEU A 376 -1.78 -32.57 3.21
CA LEU A 376 -1.96 -31.93 4.52
C LEU A 376 -2.46 -32.93 5.57
N ASN A 377 -1.71 -33.04 6.66
CA ASN A 377 -2.14 -33.65 7.91
C ASN A 377 -2.60 -32.55 8.88
N ALA A 378 -3.91 -32.29 8.91
CA ALA A 378 -4.50 -31.20 9.67
C ALA A 378 -5.15 -31.67 10.98
N THR A 379 -4.95 -30.90 12.05
CA THR A 379 -5.69 -31.02 13.31
C THR A 379 -6.19 -29.63 13.74
N ASN A 380 -7.49 -29.49 14.00
CA ASN A 380 -8.05 -28.28 14.62
C ASN A 380 -7.72 -26.97 13.87
N ILE A 381 -7.87 -26.96 12.55
CA ILE A 381 -7.78 -25.75 11.72
C ILE A 381 -9.20 -25.16 11.58
N ARG A 382 -9.37 -23.87 11.85
CA ARG A 382 -10.68 -23.20 11.83
C ARG A 382 -10.63 -21.93 11.00
N LEU A 383 -11.57 -21.79 10.07
CA LEU A 383 -11.73 -20.59 9.24
C LEU A 383 -13.15 -20.05 9.44
N ARG A 384 -13.27 -18.82 9.95
CA ARG A 384 -14.57 -18.19 10.28
C ARG A 384 -14.54 -16.66 10.16
N GLY A 385 -15.69 -16.05 9.87
CA GLY A 385 -15.83 -14.58 9.88
C GLY A 385 -15.04 -13.84 8.81
N ASN A 386 -14.46 -14.54 7.83
CA ASN A 386 -13.61 -13.89 6.83
C ASN A 386 -14.43 -13.30 5.68
N VAL A 387 -13.90 -12.22 5.10
CA VAL A 387 -14.50 -11.52 3.97
C VAL A 387 -13.60 -11.69 2.74
N PHE A 388 -14.17 -12.18 1.64
CA PHE A 388 -13.40 -12.52 0.44
C PHE A 388 -13.72 -11.60 -0.75
N GLY A 389 -12.67 -11.19 -1.45
CA GLY A 389 -12.76 -10.58 -2.76
C GLY A 389 -12.99 -11.60 -3.88
N ARG A 390 -13.04 -11.12 -5.13
CA ARG A 390 -13.35 -11.93 -6.33
C ARG A 390 -12.13 -12.28 -7.17
N ASN A 391 -10.96 -11.75 -6.85
CA ASN A 391 -9.78 -11.84 -7.74
C ASN A 391 -9.03 -13.18 -7.65
N TYR A 392 -9.70 -14.25 -7.21
CA TYR A 392 -9.14 -15.60 -7.22
C TYR A 392 -9.24 -16.26 -8.60
N ARG A 393 -8.38 -17.25 -8.89
CA ARG A 393 -8.42 -17.99 -10.17
C ARG A 393 -9.44 -19.12 -10.19
N TYR A 394 -9.44 -19.98 -9.18
CA TYR A 394 -10.19 -21.24 -9.17
C TYR A 394 -11.34 -21.23 -8.16
N GLY A 395 -11.13 -20.64 -6.99
CA GLY A 395 -12.14 -20.55 -5.94
C GLY A 395 -11.63 -19.89 -4.68
N VAL A 396 -12.49 -19.74 -3.69
CA VAL A 396 -12.08 -19.19 -2.38
C VAL A 396 -11.26 -20.21 -1.59
N ILE A 397 -11.68 -21.46 -1.52
CA ILE A 397 -10.95 -22.48 -0.76
C ILE A 397 -10.75 -23.74 -1.61
N ALA A 398 -9.52 -24.25 -1.61
CA ALA A 398 -9.23 -25.59 -2.09
C ALA A 398 -9.65 -26.62 -1.03
N ARG A 399 -10.26 -27.73 -1.44
CA ARG A 399 -10.59 -28.87 -0.55
C ARG A 399 -11.34 -28.46 0.73
N PRO A 400 -12.52 -27.80 0.62
CA PRO A 400 -13.28 -27.34 1.79
C PRO A 400 -13.66 -28.46 2.77
N ASP A 401 -13.73 -29.71 2.30
CA ASP A 401 -14.07 -30.90 3.09
C ASP A 401 -12.83 -31.67 3.63
N GLN A 402 -11.63 -31.07 3.56
CA GLN A 402 -10.40 -31.67 4.09
C GLN A 402 -10.54 -31.97 5.60
N ARG A 403 -10.29 -33.23 5.98
CA ARG A 403 -10.33 -33.65 7.40
C ARG A 403 -9.38 -32.78 8.23
N GLY A 404 -9.86 -32.34 9.39
CA GLY A 404 -9.09 -31.49 10.32
C GLY A 404 -9.27 -29.99 10.08
N ILE A 405 -9.88 -29.60 8.96
CA ILE A 405 -10.32 -28.23 8.68
C ILE A 405 -11.81 -28.09 9.01
N THR A 406 -12.15 -27.06 9.79
CA THR A 406 -13.52 -26.61 10.01
C THR A 406 -13.71 -25.29 9.28
N TRP A 407 -14.63 -25.28 8.31
CA TRP A 407 -15.04 -24.10 7.58
C TRP A 407 -16.43 -23.65 8.04
N ASP A 408 -16.52 -22.49 8.69
CA ASP A 408 -17.82 -21.91 9.01
C ASP A 408 -18.44 -21.29 7.76
N ARG A 409 -19.36 -22.02 7.12
CA ARG A 409 -19.99 -21.59 5.87
C ARG A 409 -20.73 -20.26 6.00
N THR A 410 -21.34 -20.01 7.15
CA THR A 410 -22.25 -18.87 7.32
C THR A 410 -21.52 -17.55 7.51
N THR A 411 -20.32 -17.60 8.10
CA THR A 411 -19.57 -16.40 8.46
C THR A 411 -18.47 -16.07 7.46
N ASN A 412 -18.08 -17.00 6.59
CA ASN A 412 -17.15 -16.74 5.48
C ASN A 412 -17.92 -16.27 4.24
N ILE A 413 -17.85 -14.97 3.96
CA ILE A 413 -18.73 -14.29 2.99
C ILE A 413 -17.95 -13.51 1.93
N PHE A 414 -18.59 -13.26 0.79
CA PHE A 414 -18.03 -12.34 -0.20
C PHE A 414 -18.21 -10.88 0.22
N ALA A 415 -17.21 -10.04 -0.04
CA ALA A 415 -17.22 -8.61 0.26
C ALA A 415 -18.38 -7.87 -0.42
N ASP A 416 -18.65 -8.20 -1.68
CA ASP A 416 -19.61 -7.52 -2.55
C ASP A 416 -21.07 -7.81 -2.19
N THR A 417 -21.37 -9.06 -1.90
CA THR A 417 -22.74 -9.59 -1.79
C THR A 417 -23.11 -9.99 -0.37
N ARG A 418 -22.12 -10.08 0.52
CA ARG A 418 -22.27 -10.56 1.91
C ARG A 418 -22.90 -11.96 2.00
N ARG A 419 -22.79 -12.75 0.93
CA ARG A 419 -23.29 -14.13 0.86
C ARG A 419 -22.17 -15.12 1.16
N PRO A 420 -22.49 -16.32 1.71
CA PRO A 420 -21.53 -17.41 1.87
C PRO A 420 -20.73 -17.68 0.59
N VAL A 421 -19.42 -17.88 0.73
CA VAL A 421 -18.53 -18.13 -0.42
C VAL A 421 -18.52 -19.58 -0.90
N VAL A 422 -18.86 -20.51 0.00
CA VAL A 422 -19.13 -21.91 -0.30
C VAL A 422 -20.62 -22.13 -0.06
N ARG A 423 -21.27 -22.84 -0.98
CA ARG A 423 -22.70 -23.16 -0.88
C ARG A 423 -22.99 -24.30 0.09
#